data_AF-A0AAX0U0X0-F1
#
_entry.id   AF-A0AAX0U0X0-F1
#
_cell.length_a   1.000
_cell.length_b   1.000
_cell.length_c   1.000
_cell.angle_alpha   90.00
_cell.angle_beta   90.00
_cell.angle_gamma   90.00
#
_symmetry.space_group_name_H-M   'P 1'
#
loop_
_entity.id
_entity.type
_entity.pdbx_description
1 polymer ?
#
loop_
_entity_poly.entity_id
_entity_poly.type
_entity_poly.pdbx_seq_one_letter_code
_entity_poly.pdbx_strand_id
1 'polypeptide(L)' 'MRAGAEVAQAYAALPAGLGEPPRRLVGRAKVALQPGQAQRVAVTIAAKRFATWGAGAHAWRLNAAAIG' A
#
# COMPACT_ATOMS: atom_id res chain seq x y z
N MET A 1 29.57 9.99 -8.96
CA MET A 1 28.38 9.22 -8.49
C MET A 1 27.42 9.00 -9.65
N ARG A 2 26.53 7.99 -9.59
CA ARG A 2 25.58 7.65 -10.68
C ARG A 2 24.14 7.86 -10.24
N ALA A 3 23.28 8.27 -11.18
CA ALA A 3 21.84 8.33 -10.96
C ALA A 3 21.27 6.93 -10.69
N GLY A 4 20.22 6.87 -9.87
CA GLY A 4 19.57 5.62 -9.45
C GLY A 4 18.05 5.71 -9.53
N ALA A 5 17.38 4.58 -9.30
CA ALA A 5 15.93 4.53 -9.17
C ALA A 5 15.56 3.83 -7.86
N GLU A 6 14.59 4.40 -7.16
CA GLU A 6 14.04 3.88 -5.90
C GLU A 6 12.57 3.47 -6.12
N VAL A 7 12.09 2.50 -5.36
CA VAL A 7 10.68 2.07 -5.40
C VAL A 7 10.10 2.18 -3.99
N ALA A 8 9.43 3.30 -3.71
CA ALA A 8 8.67 3.46 -2.48
C ALA A 8 7.47 2.49 -2.49
N GLN A 9 7.33 1.67 -1.46
CA GLN A 9 6.25 0.69 -1.30
C GLN A 9 5.44 1.03 -0.05
N ALA A 10 4.12 0.87 -0.12
CA ALA A 10 3.21 1.07 1.00
C ALA A 10 2.47 -0.24 1.27
N TYR A 11 2.55 -0.71 2.52
CA TYR A 11 1.89 -1.93 2.96
C TYR A 11 0.76 -1.59 3.94
N ALA A 12 -0.35 -2.31 3.83
CA ALA A 12 -1.46 -2.18 4.75
C ALA A 12 -1.60 -3.44 5.61
N ALA A 13 -1.80 -3.25 6.91
CA ALA A 13 -2.26 -4.28 7.82
C ALA A 13 -3.78 -4.12 8.03
N LEU A 14 -4.52 -5.17 7.71
CA LEU A 14 -5.96 -5.26 7.94
C LEU A 14 -6.24 -5.89 9.32
N PRO A 15 -7.45 -5.72 9.88
CA PRO A 15 -7.82 -6.33 11.16
C PRO A 15 -7.63 -7.86 11.14
N ALA A 16 -7.16 -8.40 12.26
CA ALA A 16 -7.02 -9.84 12.45
C ALA A 16 -8.39 -10.54 12.35
N GLY A 17 -8.39 -11.82 11.95
CA GLY A 17 -9.61 -12.62 11.82
C GLY A 17 -10.23 -12.64 10.42
N LEU A 18 -9.63 -11.96 9.43
CA LEU A 18 -10.09 -11.95 8.04
C LEU A 18 -9.49 -13.07 7.17
N GLY A 19 -8.63 -13.93 7.73
CA GLY A 19 -7.96 -15.00 6.98
C GLY A 19 -6.92 -14.52 5.95
N GLU A 20 -6.63 -13.21 5.88
CA GLU A 20 -5.63 -12.63 4.98
C GLU A 20 -4.24 -12.55 5.65
N PRO A 21 -3.15 -12.54 4.84
CA PRO A 21 -1.81 -12.27 5.35
C PRO A 21 -1.75 -10.93 6.11
N PRO A 22 -0.94 -10.84 7.18
CA PRO A 22 -0.95 -9.68 8.08
C PRO A 22 -0.54 -8.35 7.41
N ARG A 23 0.11 -8.40 6.23
CA ARG A 23 0.49 -7.22 5.45
C ARG A 23 0.26 -7.46 3.96
N ARG A 24 -0.35 -6.49 3.29
CA ARG A 24 -0.62 -6.48 1.84
C ARG A 24 0.01 -5.25 1.19
N LEU A 25 0.69 -5.41 0.05
CA LEU A 25 1.15 -4.29 -0.75
C LEU A 25 -0.06 -3.53 -1.33
N VAL A 26 -0.25 -2.28 -0.93
CA VAL A 26 -1.40 -1.46 -1.37
C VAL A 26 -1.01 -0.31 -2.29
N GLY A 27 0.28 0.01 -2.40
CA GLY A 27 0.74 1.02 -3.34
C GLY A 27 2.24 0.94 -3.58
N ARG A 28 2.67 1.44 -4.73
CA ARG A 28 4.08 1.67 -5.02
C ARG A 28 4.27 2.89 -5.92
N ALA A 29 5.41 3.55 -5.78
CA ALA A 29 5.84 4.62 -6.68
C ALA A 29 7.33 4.45 -6.99
N LYS A 30 7.68 4.45 -8.28
CA LYS A 30 9.07 4.43 -8.73
C LYS A 30 9.53 5.87 -8.96
N VAL A 31 10.69 6.23 -8.42
CA VAL A 31 11.29 7.56 -8.56
C VAL A 31 12.72 7.43 -9.05
N ALA A 32 13.11 8.28 -10.00
CA ALA A 32 14.50 8.42 -10.40
C ALA A 32 15.15 9.52 -9.55
N LEU A 33 16.35 9.29 -9.04
CA LEU A 33 17.09 10.22 -8.21
C LEU A 33 18.50 10.42 -8.75
N GLN A 34 18.92 11.68 -8.85
CA GLN A 34 20.32 12.04 -9.05
C GLN A 34 21.11 11.85 -7.75
N PRO A 35 22.45 11.74 -7.82
CA PRO A 35 23.29 11.70 -6.63
C PRO A 35 23.00 12.89 -5.69
N GLY A 36 22.69 12.59 -4.43
CA GLY A 36 22.39 13.59 -3.40
C GLY A 36 20.98 14.22 -3.49
N GLN A 37 20.16 13.84 -4.47
CA GLN A 37 18.80 14.37 -4.60
C GLN A 37 17.85 13.72 -3.59
N ALA A 38 17.06 14.54 -2.90
CA ALA A 38 15.91 14.11 -2.13
C ALA A 38 14.61 14.51 -2.85
N GLN A 39 13.62 13.62 -2.87
CA GLN A 39 12.32 13.90 -3.46
C GLN A 39 11.19 13.42 -2.56
N ARG A 40 10.17 14.26 -2.37
CA ARG A 40 8.92 13.86 -1.74
C ARG A 40 8.06 13.12 -2.77
N VAL A 41 7.63 11.90 -2.43
CA VAL A 41 6.82 11.04 -3.30
C VAL A 41 5.47 10.81 -2.65
N ALA A 42 4.39 10.98 -3.40
CA ALA A 42 3.05 10.62 -2.97
C ALA A 42 2.66 9.26 -3.55
N VAL A 43 2.26 8.32 -2.70
CA VAL A 43 1.71 7.02 -3.11
C VAL A 43 0.19 7.08 -2.92
N THR A 44 -0.55 7.16 -4.03
CA THR A 44 -2.02 7.18 -3.97
C THR A 44 -2.55 5.76 -3.85
N ILE A 45 -3.34 5.49 -2.82
CA ILE A 45 -3.93 4.18 -2.56
C ILE A 45 -5.44 4.30 -2.71
N ALA A 46 -6.02 3.53 -3.64
CA ALA A 46 -7.47 3.48 -3.81
C ALA A 46 -8.13 2.77 -2.62
N ALA A 47 -9.22 3.34 -2.08
CA ALA A 47 -9.92 2.81 -0.90
C ALA A 47 -10.31 1.33 -1.01
N LYS A 48 -10.65 0.86 -2.23
CA LYS A 48 -10.93 -0.56 -2.52
C LYS A 48 -9.80 -1.51 -2.12
N ARG A 49 -8.56 -1.03 -2.01
CA ARG A 49 -7.40 -1.80 -1.53
C ARG A 49 -7.38 -2.02 -0.02
N PHE A 50 -8.37 -1.51 0.70
CA PHE A 50 -8.63 -1.84 2.11
C PHE A 50 -9.92 -2.63 2.29
N ALA A 51 -10.62 -2.95 1.20
CA ALA A 51 -11.82 -3.75 1.25
C ALA A 51 -11.49 -5.24 1.37
N THR A 52 -12.37 -5.97 2.07
CA THR A 52 -12.40 -7.44 2.10
C THR A 52 -13.79 -7.95 1.74
N TRP A 53 -13.85 -9.21 1.29
CA TRP A 53 -15.11 -9.83 0.94
C TRP A 53 -15.85 -10.31 2.19
N GLY A 54 -17.07 -9.82 2.41
CA GLY A 54 -17.96 -10.29 3.47
C GLY A 54 -18.86 -11.40 2.97
N ALA A 55 -18.50 -12.66 3.21
CA ALA A 55 -19.23 -13.82 2.70
C ALA A 55 -20.73 -13.81 3.01
N GLY A 56 -21.12 -13.50 4.26
CA GLY A 56 -22.55 -13.48 4.66
C GLY A 56 -23.37 -12.32 4.07
N ALA A 57 -22.71 -11.24 3.64
CA ALA A 57 -23.39 -10.10 3.01
C ALA A 57 -23.29 -10.12 1.48
N HIS A 58 -22.52 -11.07 0.92
CA HIS A 58 -22.16 -11.12 -0.50
C HIS A 58 -21.71 -9.77 -1.06
N ALA A 59 -20.92 -9.03 -0.29
CA ALA A 59 -20.51 -7.67 -0.63
C ALA A 59 -19.10 -7.34 -0.11
N TRP A 60 -18.46 -6.38 -0.78
CA TRP A 60 -17.19 -5.79 -0.32
C TRP A 60 -17.43 -4.88 0.88
N ARG A 61 -16.64 -5.06 1.93
CA ARG A 61 -16.66 -4.22 3.14
C ARG A 61 -15.35 -3.48 3.25
N LEU A 62 -15.42 -2.15 3.40
CA LEU A 62 -14.25 -1.34 3.67
C LEU A 62 -13.85 -1.49 5.14
N ASN A 63 -12.57 -1.76 5.41
CA ASN A 63 -12.05 -1.89 6.77
C ASN A 63 -11.08 -0.75 7.06
N ALA A 64 -10.99 -0.37 8.34
CA ALA A 64 -9.88 0.43 8.81
C ALA A 64 -8.57 -0.36 8.62
N ALA A 65 -7.51 0.31 8.18
CA ALA A 65 -6.21 -0.30 7.93
C ALA A 65 -5.11 0.61 8.45
N ALA A 66 -4.04 0.02 8.98
CA ALA A 66 -2.80 0.73 9.28
C ALA A 66 -1.87 0.65 8.07
N ILE A 67 -1.24 1.76 7.68
CA ILE A 67 -0.27 1.83 6.58
C ILE A 67 1.14 1.97 7.16
N GLY A 68 2.09 1.22 6.62
CA GLY A 68 3.51 1.29 6.96
C GLY A 68 4.43 0.76 5.86
#